data_AF-A0AAD7AT45-F1
#
_entry.id   AF-A0AAD7AT45-F1
#
_cell.length_a   1.000
_cell.length_b   1.000
_cell.length_c   1.000
_cell.angle_alpha   90.00
_cell.angle_beta   90.00
_cell.angle_gamma   90.00
#
_symmetry.space_group_name_H-M   'P 1'
#
loop_
_entity.id
_entity.type
_entity.pdbx_description
1 polymer ?
#
loop_
_entity_poly.entity_id
_entity_poly.type
_entity_poly.pdbx_seq_one_letter_code
_entity_poly.pdbx_strand_id
1 'polypeptide(L)'
;MFMAGVTSQRPNTSTRMRRTAGAAIFDCSPADLLVPEDRLKQFRDQIGWYVDDAGSGAYSSLDVPILHADWAGEYDFKTCFLNPCLMRLYIALIRGPSAATTQLKHDKAKAGSEVILSIQKCENMEHIFIMDHTEPGAIAGSAVLAIWALSADTSLRDRGDRTSIDYGARFDQYLEILLVGLREKSESILNIFKEWDRVVFPNSESGYAGTIQSGPGDGGNQRALEALRAEKQAAAEGDTH
;
A
#
# COMPACT_ATOMS: atom_id res chain seq x y z
N MET A 1 8.87 12.38 9.78
CA MET A 1 7.52 12.92 10.09
C MET A 1 6.46 11.81 10.22
N PHE A 2 6.53 10.74 9.43
CA PHE A 2 5.65 9.55 9.52
C PHE A 2 5.58 8.92 10.92
N MET A 3 6.73 8.64 11.53
CA MET A 3 6.79 7.97 12.83
C MET A 3 6.12 8.77 13.95
N ALA A 4 6.20 10.10 13.93
CA ALA A 4 5.47 10.95 14.87
C ALA A 4 3.94 10.79 14.74
N GLY A 5 3.43 10.72 13.50
CA GLY A 5 2.01 10.46 13.20
C GLY A 5 1.54 9.10 13.67
N VAL A 6 2.28 8.01 13.36
CA VAL A 6 1.87 6.67 13.77
C VAL A 6 2.00 6.45 15.28
N THR A 7 2.98 7.09 15.93
CA THR A 7 3.16 6.99 17.38
C THR A 7 1.94 7.55 18.14
N SER A 8 1.28 8.58 17.61
CA SER A 8 0.04 9.14 18.18
C SER A 8 -1.18 8.21 18.06
N GLN A 9 -1.22 7.34 17.05
CA GLN A 9 -2.32 6.40 16.82
C GLN A 9 -2.00 4.96 17.24
N ARG A 10 -0.83 4.74 17.84
CA ARG A 10 -0.23 3.43 18.12
C ARG A 10 -1.14 2.42 18.85
N PRO A 11 -1.89 2.77 19.92
CA PRO A 11 -2.77 1.80 20.60
C PRO A 11 -3.92 1.33 19.70
N ASN A 12 -4.46 2.27 18.90
CA ASN A 12 -5.57 2.02 17.99
C ASN A 12 -5.11 1.20 16.79
N THR A 13 -3.96 1.52 16.21
CA THR A 13 -3.38 0.79 15.08
C THR A 13 -2.99 -0.63 15.49
N SER A 14 -2.34 -0.82 16.64
CA SER A 14 -1.98 -2.15 17.13
C SER A 14 -3.19 -3.04 17.39
N THR A 15 -4.23 -2.49 18.03
CA THR A 15 -5.44 -3.25 18.34
C THR A 15 -6.18 -3.62 17.05
N ARG A 16 -6.35 -2.67 16.13
CA ARG A 16 -6.98 -2.94 14.83
C ARG A 16 -6.20 -3.99 14.03
N MET A 17 -4.88 -3.86 13.94
CA MET A 17 -4.06 -4.73 13.08
C MET A 17 -3.81 -6.12 13.66
N ARG A 18 -3.77 -6.30 14.98
CA ARG A 18 -3.47 -7.62 15.59
C ARG A 18 -4.66 -8.30 16.26
N ARG A 19 -5.71 -7.56 16.65
CA ARG A 19 -6.85 -8.13 17.37
C ARG A 19 -8.18 -8.08 16.62
N THR A 20 -8.38 -7.11 15.74
CA THR A 20 -9.70 -6.90 15.11
C THR A 20 -9.75 -7.26 13.63
N ALA A 21 -8.80 -6.79 12.84
CA ALA A 21 -8.79 -6.93 11.38
C ALA A 21 -7.67 -7.83 10.85
N GLY A 22 -6.62 -8.05 11.64
CA GLY A 22 -5.39 -8.74 11.20
C GLY A 22 -5.61 -10.09 10.54
N ALA A 23 -6.40 -10.96 11.17
CA ALA A 23 -6.72 -12.28 10.63
C ALA A 23 -7.36 -12.20 9.23
N ALA A 24 -8.24 -11.22 9.00
CA ALA A 24 -8.86 -10.99 7.69
C ALA A 24 -7.90 -10.31 6.69
N ILE A 25 -7.01 -9.43 7.16
CA ILE A 25 -6.05 -8.73 6.30
C ILE A 25 -5.00 -9.71 5.77
N PHE A 26 -4.42 -10.53 6.65
CA PHE A 26 -3.29 -11.43 6.37
C PHE A 26 -3.70 -12.88 6.10
N ASP A 27 -5.01 -13.18 6.07
CA ASP A 27 -5.58 -14.51 5.87
C ASP A 27 -4.96 -15.57 6.81
N CYS A 28 -4.85 -15.24 8.10
CA CYS A 28 -4.25 -16.07 9.14
C CYS A 28 -5.20 -16.28 10.33
N SER A 29 -4.82 -17.14 11.28
CA SER A 29 -5.59 -17.28 12.52
C SER A 29 -5.38 -16.05 13.42
N PRO A 30 -6.39 -15.62 14.21
CA PRO A 30 -6.19 -14.59 15.22
C PRO A 30 -5.08 -14.94 16.23
N ALA A 31 -4.91 -16.22 16.56
CA ALA A 31 -3.88 -16.68 17.51
C ALA A 31 -2.47 -16.32 17.03
N ASP A 32 -2.21 -16.49 15.74
CA ASP A 32 -0.94 -16.25 15.06
C ASP A 32 -0.43 -14.81 15.25
N LEU A 33 -1.34 -13.84 15.42
CA LEU A 33 -1.01 -12.42 15.53
C LEU A 33 -0.90 -11.91 16.96
N LEU A 34 -1.38 -12.65 17.96
CA LEU A 34 -1.42 -12.18 19.35
C LEU A 34 -0.04 -12.23 20.00
N VAL A 35 0.68 -13.34 19.79
CA VAL A 35 1.93 -13.64 20.50
C VAL A 35 3.12 -13.26 19.62
N PRO A 36 4.06 -12.43 20.10
CA PRO A 36 5.26 -12.06 19.35
C PRO A 36 6.10 -13.22 18.81
N GLU A 37 6.23 -14.29 19.59
CA GLU A 37 7.00 -15.48 19.25
C GLU A 37 6.33 -16.28 18.13
N ASP A 38 5.01 -16.39 18.16
CA ASP A 38 4.24 -17.06 17.10
C ASP A 38 4.33 -16.27 15.79
N ARG A 39 4.24 -14.94 15.87
CA ARG A 39 4.45 -14.06 14.71
C ARG A 39 5.82 -14.26 14.07
N LEU A 40 6.87 -14.30 14.90
CA LEU A 40 8.23 -14.53 14.42
C LEU A 40 8.35 -15.89 13.72
N LYS A 41 7.78 -16.93 14.32
CA LYS A 41 7.85 -18.29 13.77
C LYS A 41 7.11 -18.42 12.43
N GLN A 42 5.97 -17.75 12.30
CA GLN A 42 5.08 -17.92 11.15
C GLN A 42 5.37 -16.95 10.00
N PHE A 43 5.76 -15.72 10.31
CA PHE A 43 5.81 -14.65 9.32
C PHE A 43 7.21 -14.09 9.06
N ARG A 44 8.26 -14.55 9.75
CA ARG A 44 9.63 -14.01 9.53
C ARG A 44 10.05 -14.02 8.06
N ASP A 45 9.75 -15.10 7.34
CA ASP A 45 10.12 -15.24 5.93
C ASP A 45 9.28 -14.29 5.07
N GLN A 46 7.99 -14.10 5.41
CA GLN A 46 7.10 -13.16 4.71
C GLN A 46 7.52 -11.69 4.85
N ILE A 47 8.24 -11.34 5.92
CA ILE A 47 8.76 -9.98 6.16
C ILE A 47 10.23 -9.82 5.73
N GLY A 48 10.75 -10.77 4.94
CA GLY A 48 12.04 -10.67 4.26
C GLY A 48 13.22 -11.20 5.06
N TRP A 49 13.01 -12.20 5.92
CA TRP A 49 14.12 -12.86 6.60
C TRP A 49 15.05 -13.58 5.61
N TYR A 50 16.35 -13.36 5.77
CA TYR A 50 17.38 -14.11 5.07
C TYR A 50 18.54 -14.40 6.03
N VAL A 51 19.39 -15.35 5.63
CA VAL A 51 20.64 -15.67 6.34
C VAL A 51 21.78 -15.24 5.44
N ASP A 52 22.67 -14.40 5.95
CA ASP A 52 23.85 -13.95 5.23
C ASP A 52 24.92 -15.05 5.12
N ASP A 53 25.96 -14.80 4.33
CA ASP A 53 27.08 -15.73 4.14
C ASP A 53 27.84 -16.04 5.44
N ALA A 54 27.71 -15.19 6.46
CA ALA A 54 28.29 -15.37 7.78
C ALA A 54 27.40 -16.21 8.71
N GLY A 55 26.24 -16.69 8.24
CA GLY A 55 25.27 -17.45 9.01
C GLY A 55 24.46 -16.60 9.98
N SER A 56 24.57 -15.26 9.90
CA SER A 56 23.78 -14.33 10.68
C SER A 56 22.47 -14.02 9.98
N GLY A 57 21.39 -13.98 10.75
CA GLY A 57 20.06 -13.72 10.22
C GLY A 57 19.75 -12.22 10.19
N ALA A 58 19.20 -11.74 9.08
CA ALA A 58 18.84 -10.35 8.86
C ALA A 58 17.53 -10.23 8.08
N TYR A 59 17.01 -9.01 7.94
CA TYR A 59 15.78 -8.74 7.19
C TYR A 59 16.08 -7.83 5.98
N SER A 60 15.84 -8.32 4.77
CA SER A 60 15.94 -7.53 3.53
C SER A 60 14.86 -6.45 3.54
N SER A 61 15.17 -5.27 2.99
CA SER A 61 14.19 -4.21 2.82
C SER A 61 13.39 -4.34 1.53
N LEU A 62 13.92 -5.04 0.50
CA LEU A 62 13.26 -5.16 -0.80
C LEU A 62 12.81 -6.59 -1.09
N ASP A 63 13.57 -7.60 -0.68
CA ASP A 63 13.21 -9.02 -0.85
C ASP A 63 12.22 -9.44 0.24
N VAL A 64 11.02 -8.89 0.17
CA VAL A 64 10.01 -8.98 1.23
C VAL A 64 8.72 -9.52 0.62
N PRO A 65 8.38 -10.81 0.79
CA PRO A 65 7.24 -11.43 0.13
C PRO A 65 5.90 -10.70 0.32
N ILE A 66 5.66 -10.13 1.51
CA ILE A 66 4.41 -9.39 1.79
C ILE A 66 4.23 -8.12 0.94
N LEU A 67 5.29 -7.65 0.26
CA LEU A 67 5.19 -6.52 -0.66
C LEU A 67 4.66 -6.94 -2.02
N HIS A 68 4.90 -8.19 -2.45
CA HIS A 68 4.65 -8.62 -3.82
C HIS A 68 3.29 -9.31 -3.96
N ALA A 69 2.62 -9.12 -5.11
CA ALA A 69 1.39 -9.84 -5.44
C ALA A 69 1.64 -11.34 -5.63
N ASP A 70 2.75 -11.69 -6.28
CA ASP A 70 3.16 -13.02 -6.72
C ASP A 70 4.66 -13.23 -6.47
N TRP A 71 5.02 -13.34 -5.18
CA TRP A 71 6.41 -13.50 -4.78
C TRP A 71 7.07 -14.74 -5.43
N ALA A 72 8.06 -14.50 -6.29
CA ALA A 72 8.81 -15.54 -7.01
C ALA A 72 10.17 -15.88 -6.37
N GLY A 73 10.50 -15.30 -5.20
CA GLY A 73 11.78 -15.49 -4.52
C GLY A 73 12.75 -14.32 -4.63
N GLU A 74 12.45 -13.34 -5.48
CA GLU A 74 13.26 -12.14 -5.68
C GLU A 74 12.40 -10.89 -5.87
N TYR A 75 12.99 -9.73 -5.61
CA TYR A 75 12.35 -8.45 -5.83
C TYR A 75 11.96 -8.21 -7.31
N ASP A 76 10.66 -8.17 -7.58
CA ASP A 76 10.09 -7.70 -8.85
C ASP A 76 9.39 -6.34 -8.69
N PHE A 77 9.91 -5.34 -9.38
CA PHE A 77 9.40 -3.97 -9.40
C PHE A 77 7.97 -3.86 -9.98
N LYS A 78 7.54 -4.81 -10.82
CA LYS A 78 6.19 -4.82 -11.41
C LYS A 78 5.12 -5.25 -10.43
N THR A 79 5.49 -6.04 -9.44
CA THR A 79 4.55 -6.72 -8.54
C THR A 79 4.72 -6.27 -7.09
N CYS A 80 5.81 -5.56 -6.79
CA CYS A 80 6.04 -4.87 -5.53
C CYS A 80 4.91 -3.88 -5.24
N PHE A 81 4.53 -3.78 -3.97
CA PHE A 81 3.39 -3.03 -3.43
C PHE A 81 2.01 -3.45 -3.93
N LEU A 82 1.88 -4.51 -4.73
CA LEU A 82 0.59 -5.01 -5.23
C LEU A 82 0.01 -6.16 -4.40
N ASN A 83 0.63 -6.53 -3.27
CA ASN A 83 0.05 -7.54 -2.41
C ASN A 83 -1.35 -7.10 -1.91
N PRO A 84 -2.41 -7.91 -2.13
CA PRO A 84 -3.77 -7.57 -1.71
C PRO A 84 -3.90 -7.27 -0.21
N CYS A 85 -3.03 -7.85 0.63
CA CYS A 85 -3.01 -7.57 2.06
C CYS A 85 -2.73 -6.10 2.35
N LEU A 86 -1.89 -5.42 1.56
CA LEU A 86 -1.57 -4.01 1.74
C LEU A 86 -2.79 -3.12 1.47
N MET A 87 -3.52 -3.40 0.39
CA MET A 87 -4.75 -2.69 0.05
C MET A 87 -5.85 -2.95 1.08
N ARG A 88 -6.01 -4.20 1.54
CA ARG A 88 -6.95 -4.53 2.64
C ARG A 88 -6.57 -3.82 3.93
N LEU A 89 -5.29 -3.73 4.25
CA LEU A 89 -4.78 -3.00 5.40
C LEU A 89 -5.15 -1.51 5.30
N TYR A 90 -4.92 -0.91 4.14
CA TYR A 90 -5.25 0.49 3.91
C TYR A 90 -6.76 0.73 4.03
N ILE A 91 -7.59 -0.10 3.38
CA ILE A 91 -9.05 -0.06 3.51
C ILE A 91 -9.48 -0.19 4.98
N ALA A 92 -8.87 -1.09 5.75
CA ALA A 92 -9.17 -1.25 7.18
C ALA A 92 -8.81 -0.01 8.01
N LEU A 93 -7.77 0.74 7.61
CA LEU A 93 -7.38 2.00 8.24
C LEU A 93 -8.36 3.13 7.91
N ILE A 94 -8.74 3.29 6.64
CA ILE A 94 -9.55 4.43 6.17
C ILE A 94 -11.07 4.22 6.27
N ARG A 95 -11.54 2.96 6.28
CA ARG A 95 -12.99 2.61 6.33
C ARG A 95 -13.35 1.70 7.50
N GLY A 96 -12.36 1.27 8.27
CA GLY A 96 -12.54 0.40 9.42
C GLY A 96 -12.51 -1.11 9.12
N PRO A 97 -12.42 -1.95 10.17
CA PRO A 97 -12.20 -3.40 10.05
C PRO A 97 -13.23 -4.17 9.21
N SER A 98 -14.51 -3.75 9.27
CA SER A 98 -15.60 -4.42 8.57
C SER A 98 -15.45 -4.34 7.05
N ALA A 99 -14.95 -3.21 6.53
CA ALA A 99 -14.74 -3.01 5.10
C ALA A 99 -13.66 -3.95 4.53
N ALA A 100 -12.57 -4.18 5.26
CA ALA A 100 -11.53 -5.13 4.88
C ALA A 100 -12.06 -6.57 4.78
N THR A 101 -12.96 -6.94 5.69
CA THR A 101 -13.56 -8.29 5.71
C THR A 101 -14.52 -8.48 4.53
N THR A 102 -15.26 -7.44 4.15
CA THR A 102 -16.12 -7.45 2.97
C THR A 102 -15.30 -7.56 1.69
N GLN A 103 -14.18 -6.85 1.59
CA GLN A 103 -13.25 -6.97 0.45
C GLN A 103 -12.70 -8.39 0.32
N LEU A 104 -12.24 -9.00 1.43
CA LEU A 104 -11.75 -10.38 1.44
C LEU A 104 -12.80 -11.38 0.92
N LYS A 105 -14.07 -11.23 1.33
CA LYS A 105 -15.16 -12.08 0.84
C LYS A 105 -15.38 -11.92 -0.66
N HIS A 106 -15.22 -10.71 -1.18
CA HIS A 106 -15.31 -10.44 -2.62
C HIS A 106 -14.11 -11.02 -3.39
N ASP A 107 -12.88 -10.88 -2.88
CA ASP A 107 -11.68 -11.49 -3.48
C ASP A 107 -11.84 -13.02 -3.57
N LYS A 108 -12.39 -13.65 -2.52
CA LYS A 108 -12.71 -15.09 -2.50
C LYS A 108 -13.88 -15.47 -3.40
N ALA A 109 -14.85 -14.57 -3.63
CA ALA A 109 -16.00 -14.80 -4.52
C ALA A 109 -15.69 -14.62 -6.01
N LYS A 110 -14.71 -13.77 -6.37
CA LYS A 110 -14.19 -13.63 -7.74
C LYS A 110 -13.57 -14.91 -8.30
N ALA A 111 -13.28 -15.90 -7.45
CA ALA A 111 -12.92 -17.25 -7.88
C ALA A 111 -14.13 -18.10 -8.35
N GLY A 112 -15.37 -17.58 -8.33
CA GLY A 112 -16.57 -18.37 -8.65
C GLY A 112 -17.79 -17.66 -9.26
N SER A 113 -17.95 -16.33 -9.21
CA SER A 113 -18.99 -15.60 -9.96
C SER A 113 -18.82 -14.07 -9.84
N GLU A 114 -19.06 -13.33 -10.92
CA GLU A 114 -19.16 -11.85 -10.88
C GLU A 114 -20.37 -11.43 -10.04
N VAL A 115 -20.10 -10.89 -8.85
CA VAL A 115 -21.10 -10.15 -8.07
C VAL A 115 -20.71 -8.68 -8.13
N ILE A 116 -21.52 -7.90 -8.84
CA ILE A 116 -21.44 -6.44 -8.92
C ILE A 116 -21.67 -5.87 -7.52
N LEU A 117 -20.73 -5.01 -7.10
CA LEU A 117 -20.66 -4.35 -5.82
C LEU A 117 -21.98 -3.63 -5.46
N SER A 118 -22.68 -4.11 -4.43
CA SER A 118 -23.34 -3.20 -3.49
C SER A 118 -22.43 -3.05 -2.28
N ILE A 119 -21.39 -2.21 -2.44
CA ILE A 119 -20.72 -1.64 -1.27
C ILE A 119 -21.84 -0.89 -0.55
N GLN A 120 -22.32 -1.45 0.56
CA GLN A 120 -23.17 -0.75 1.50
C GLN A 120 -22.49 0.60 1.72
N LYS A 121 -23.13 1.69 1.29
CA LYS A 121 -22.69 3.06 1.57
C LYS A 121 -22.42 3.12 3.07
N CYS A 122 -21.16 2.99 3.48
CA CYS A 122 -20.76 3.40 4.79
C CYS A 122 -20.70 4.91 4.68
N GLU A 123 -21.82 5.57 4.96
CA GLU A 123 -22.04 7.02 4.96
C GLU A 123 -21.09 7.80 5.89
N ASN A 124 -20.04 7.15 6.42
CA ASN A 124 -19.33 7.61 7.60
C ASN A 124 -17.89 8.04 7.32
N MET A 125 -17.36 7.94 6.09
CA MET A 125 -15.94 8.32 5.88
C MET A 125 -15.52 8.81 4.49
N GLU A 126 -16.32 8.65 3.44
CA GLU A 126 -16.02 9.28 2.13
C GLU A 126 -16.02 10.83 2.22
N HIS A 127 -16.74 11.41 3.19
CA HIS A 127 -16.82 12.86 3.40
C HIS A 127 -15.72 13.45 4.31
N ILE A 128 -14.91 12.65 5.02
CA ILE A 128 -13.97 13.18 6.04
C ILE A 128 -12.60 13.54 5.45
N PHE A 129 -12.18 12.92 4.35
CA PHE A 129 -10.81 13.11 3.84
C PHE A 129 -10.66 13.68 2.43
N ILE A 130 -11.73 13.81 1.61
CA ILE A 130 -11.62 14.24 0.19
C ILE A 130 -10.45 13.52 -0.51
N MET A 131 -10.22 12.25 -0.20
CA MET A 131 -9.21 11.43 -0.87
C MET A 131 -9.92 10.72 -2.00
N ASP A 132 -9.65 11.17 -3.22
CA ASP A 132 -10.13 10.56 -4.45
C ASP A 132 -9.05 9.68 -5.12
N HIS A 133 -7.84 9.65 -4.58
CA HIS A 133 -6.74 8.86 -5.13
C HIS A 133 -5.73 8.40 -4.07
N THR A 134 -4.91 7.42 -4.43
CA THR A 134 -3.89 6.82 -3.57
C THR A 134 -2.62 7.66 -3.58
N GLU A 135 -2.16 8.10 -2.41
CA GLU A 135 -0.88 8.80 -2.29
C GLU A 135 0.31 7.84 -2.14
N PRO A 136 1.52 8.20 -2.61
CA PRO A 136 2.73 7.40 -2.40
C PRO A 136 2.99 7.05 -0.92
N GLY A 137 2.72 8.01 -0.02
CA GLY A 137 2.86 7.83 1.42
C GLY A 137 1.87 6.80 1.99
N ALA A 138 0.69 6.66 1.40
CA ALA A 138 -0.30 5.66 1.82
C ALA A 138 0.19 4.24 1.50
N ILE A 139 0.81 4.04 0.32
CA ILE A 139 1.38 2.76 -0.10
C ILE A 139 2.59 2.39 0.77
N ALA A 140 3.56 3.31 0.88
CA ALA A 140 4.77 3.12 1.69
C ALA A 140 4.43 2.88 3.17
N GLY A 141 3.49 3.65 3.72
CA GLY A 141 3.01 3.48 5.10
C GLY A 141 2.32 2.14 5.31
N SER A 142 1.48 1.70 4.36
CA SER A 142 0.78 0.41 4.44
C SER A 142 1.76 -0.77 4.40
N ALA A 143 2.80 -0.69 3.56
CA ALA A 143 3.87 -1.67 3.49
C ALA A 143 4.60 -1.81 4.84
N VAL A 144 5.03 -0.69 5.43
CA VAL A 144 5.72 -0.67 6.73
C VAL A 144 4.82 -1.18 7.85
N LEU A 145 3.54 -0.79 7.85
CA LEU A 145 2.57 -1.26 8.84
C LEU A 145 2.30 -2.75 8.72
N ALA A 146 2.25 -3.31 7.51
CA ALA A 146 2.10 -4.75 7.29
C ALA A 146 3.30 -5.52 7.84
N ILE A 147 4.52 -5.09 7.50
CA ILE A 147 5.77 -5.68 8.01
C ILE A 147 5.79 -5.62 9.53
N TRP A 148 5.49 -4.47 10.13
CA TRP A 148 5.44 -4.33 11.58
C TRP A 148 4.35 -5.21 12.21
N ALA A 149 3.15 -5.27 11.64
CA ALA A 149 2.05 -6.05 12.18
C ALA A 149 2.41 -7.54 12.31
N LEU A 150 3.14 -8.06 11.32
CA LEU A 150 3.65 -9.43 11.25
C LEU A 150 4.98 -9.64 12.01
N SER A 151 5.70 -8.57 12.37
CA SER A 151 6.95 -8.65 13.12
C SER A 151 6.76 -9.10 14.58
N ALA A 152 7.85 -9.57 15.20
CA ALA A 152 7.88 -9.83 16.64
C ALA A 152 7.80 -8.54 17.49
N ASP A 153 7.92 -7.35 16.91
CA ASP A 153 7.99 -6.11 17.67
C ASP A 153 6.62 -5.75 18.26
N THR A 154 6.56 -5.57 19.58
CA THR A 154 5.31 -5.22 20.27
C THR A 154 4.87 -3.79 19.98
N SER A 155 5.79 -2.96 19.48
CA SER A 155 5.67 -1.52 19.44
C SER A 155 6.24 -1.00 18.12
N LEU A 156 5.49 -0.15 17.43
CA LEU A 156 6.05 0.56 16.28
C LEU A 156 6.93 1.71 16.81
N ARG A 157 8.21 1.61 16.54
CA ARG A 157 9.30 2.56 16.83
C ARG A 157 10.15 2.68 15.58
N ASP A 158 11.03 3.68 15.52
CA ASP A 158 11.91 3.86 14.35
C ASP A 158 12.69 2.58 14.06
N ARG A 159 13.24 1.96 15.12
CA ARG A 159 13.85 0.64 15.06
C ARG A 159 13.14 -0.36 15.97
N GLY A 160 12.87 -1.56 15.46
CA GLY A 160 12.25 -2.66 16.20
C GLY A 160 13.15 -3.17 17.32
N ASP A 161 12.62 -3.32 18.53
CA ASP A 161 13.39 -3.78 19.70
C ASP A 161 13.82 -5.25 19.59
N ARG A 162 13.06 -6.08 18.85
CA ARG A 162 13.32 -7.53 18.71
C ARG A 162 13.88 -7.90 17.35
N THR A 163 13.30 -7.34 16.28
CA THR A 163 13.73 -7.66 14.90
C THR A 163 14.90 -6.79 14.43
N SER A 164 15.18 -5.69 15.14
CA SER A 164 16.15 -4.66 14.73
C SER A 164 15.85 -4.00 13.38
N ILE A 165 14.64 -4.22 12.81
CA ILE A 165 14.18 -3.61 11.56
C ILE A 165 14.07 -2.10 11.76
N ASP A 166 14.68 -1.32 10.85
CA ASP A 166 14.50 0.12 10.78
C ASP A 166 13.27 0.46 9.93
N TYR A 167 12.14 0.67 10.61
CA TYR A 167 10.87 0.99 9.99
C TYR A 167 10.86 2.40 9.39
N GLY A 168 11.61 3.34 9.99
CA GLY A 168 11.75 4.69 9.48
C GLY A 168 12.49 4.71 8.14
N ALA A 169 13.66 4.07 8.10
CA ALA A 169 14.45 3.95 6.88
C ALA A 169 13.70 3.20 5.77
N ARG A 170 12.94 2.13 6.11
CA ARG A 170 12.09 1.43 5.14
C ARG A 170 10.99 2.30 4.57
N PHE A 171 10.34 3.11 5.41
CA PHE A 171 9.32 4.06 4.95
C PHE A 171 9.92 5.04 3.93
N ASP A 172 11.04 5.66 4.27
CA ASP A 172 11.70 6.64 3.42
C ASP A 172 12.18 6.01 2.10
N GLN A 173 12.74 4.79 2.15
CA GLN A 173 13.15 4.04 0.96
C GLN A 173 11.97 3.71 0.03
N TYR A 174 10.86 3.21 0.57
CA TYR A 174 9.68 2.88 -0.25
C TYR A 174 9.06 4.14 -0.85
N LEU A 175 9.00 5.22 -0.06
CA LEU A 175 8.49 6.50 -0.53
C LEU A 175 9.35 7.04 -1.67
N GLU A 176 10.68 6.95 -1.55
CA GLU A 176 11.62 7.36 -2.59
C GLU A 176 11.39 6.57 -3.89
N ILE A 177 11.28 5.24 -3.81
CA ILE A 177 11.00 4.38 -4.99
C ILE A 177 9.74 4.84 -5.73
N LEU A 178 8.65 5.08 -4.99
CA LEU A 178 7.37 5.51 -5.57
C LEU A 178 7.46 6.92 -6.17
N LEU A 179 8.10 7.87 -5.47
CA LEU A 179 8.25 9.25 -5.95
C LEU A 179 9.15 9.34 -7.18
N VAL A 180 10.26 8.62 -7.20
CA VAL A 180 11.16 8.54 -8.36
C VAL A 180 10.42 7.92 -9.54
N GLY A 181 9.72 6.79 -9.35
CA GLY A 181 8.98 6.17 -10.44
C GLY A 181 7.83 7.01 -10.98
N LEU A 182 7.17 7.82 -10.15
CA LEU A 182 6.18 8.81 -10.60
C LEU A 182 6.83 9.94 -11.43
N ARG A 183 7.98 10.46 -10.97
CA ARG A 183 8.73 11.50 -11.68
C ARG A 183 9.19 11.03 -13.06
N GLU A 184 9.71 9.81 -13.13
CA GLU A 184 10.19 9.18 -14.35
C GLU A 184 9.05 8.57 -15.20
N LYS A 185 7.80 8.64 -14.74
CA LYS A 185 6.63 8.04 -15.40
C LYS A 185 6.81 6.56 -15.74
N SER A 186 7.45 5.82 -14.82
CA SER A 186 7.64 4.38 -14.96
C SER A 186 6.28 3.69 -15.10
N GLU A 187 6.10 2.91 -16.17
CA GLU A 187 4.85 2.18 -16.43
C GLU A 187 4.46 1.27 -15.27
N SER A 188 5.44 0.57 -14.68
CA SER A 188 5.25 -0.27 -13.50
C SER A 188 4.71 0.49 -12.29
N ILE A 189 5.32 1.63 -11.91
CA ILE A 189 4.81 2.43 -10.79
C ILE A 189 3.44 3.00 -11.10
N LEU A 190 3.22 3.53 -12.32
CA LEU A 190 1.90 4.03 -12.70
C LEU A 190 0.84 2.93 -12.63
N ASN A 191 1.17 1.70 -13.02
CA ASN A 191 0.28 0.56 -12.88
C ASN A 191 -0.03 0.22 -11.41
N ILE A 192 0.95 0.36 -10.51
CA ILE A 192 0.73 0.21 -9.06
C ILE A 192 -0.34 1.19 -8.58
N PHE A 193 -0.22 2.48 -8.92
CA PHE A 193 -1.21 3.49 -8.54
C PHE A 193 -2.60 3.20 -9.15
N LYS A 194 -2.66 2.80 -10.43
CA LYS A 194 -3.94 2.40 -11.07
C LYS A 194 -4.63 1.27 -10.32
N GLU A 195 -3.88 0.25 -9.94
CA GLU A 195 -4.45 -0.91 -9.26
C GLU A 195 -4.89 -0.58 -7.84
N TRP A 196 -4.10 0.23 -7.12
CA TRP A 196 -4.51 0.77 -5.82
C TRP A 196 -5.77 1.62 -5.91
N ASP A 197 -5.85 2.54 -6.88
CA ASP A 197 -7.04 3.37 -7.09
C ASP A 197 -8.26 2.52 -7.46
N ARG A 198 -8.09 1.52 -8.33
CA ARG A 198 -9.16 0.59 -8.71
C ARG A 198 -9.74 -0.19 -7.52
N VAL A 199 -8.89 -0.62 -6.58
CA VAL A 199 -9.31 -1.43 -5.43
C VAL A 199 -9.79 -0.56 -4.27
N VAL A 200 -9.05 0.50 -3.96
CA VAL A 200 -9.32 1.36 -2.81
C VAL A 200 -10.39 2.38 -3.15
N PHE A 201 -10.37 2.99 -4.33
CA PHE A 201 -11.29 4.07 -4.74
C PHE A 201 -12.04 3.72 -6.04
N PRO A 202 -12.87 2.66 -6.05
CA PRO A 202 -13.49 2.14 -7.27
C PRO A 202 -14.45 3.12 -7.97
N ASN A 203 -14.87 4.18 -7.29
CA ASN A 203 -15.80 5.21 -7.80
C ASN A 203 -15.10 6.55 -8.11
N SER A 204 -13.77 6.62 -8.06
CA SER A 204 -13.05 7.86 -8.34
C SER A 204 -12.78 8.02 -9.84
N GLU A 205 -13.01 9.23 -10.34
CA GLU A 205 -12.72 9.63 -11.73
C GLU A 205 -11.29 10.19 -11.90
N SER A 206 -10.55 10.39 -10.80
CA SER A 206 -9.27 11.09 -10.77
C SER A 206 -8.24 10.26 -10.00
N GLY A 207 -7.02 10.13 -10.56
CA GLY A 207 -5.94 9.34 -9.98
C GLY A 207 -4.58 9.80 -10.52
N TYR A 208 -3.49 9.53 -9.76
CA TYR A 208 -2.12 9.93 -10.17
C TYR A 208 -1.69 9.33 -11.51
N ALA A 209 -2.36 8.26 -11.95
CA ALA A 209 -2.08 7.57 -13.19
C ALA A 209 -3.08 7.90 -14.33
N GLY A 210 -3.91 8.93 -14.15
CA GLY A 210 -4.93 9.40 -15.10
C GLY A 210 -6.34 8.86 -14.84
N THR A 211 -7.34 9.43 -15.54
CA THR A 211 -8.77 9.11 -15.43
C THR A 211 -9.02 7.61 -15.57
N ILE A 212 -9.69 7.00 -14.58
CA ILE A 212 -10.25 5.65 -14.70
C ILE A 212 -11.44 5.74 -15.66
N GLN A 213 -11.21 5.51 -16.95
CA GLN A 213 -12.26 5.69 -17.96
C GLN A 213 -13.40 4.69 -17.76
N SER A 214 -14.59 5.21 -17.45
CA SER A 214 -15.87 4.56 -17.71
C SER A 214 -16.83 5.57 -18.35
N GLY A 215 -16.77 5.73 -19.68
CA GLY A 215 -17.74 6.54 -20.45
C GLY A 215 -17.13 7.43 -21.54
N PRO A 216 -17.89 7.79 -22.60
CA PRO A 216 -17.38 8.50 -23.77
C PRO A 216 -16.92 9.91 -23.39
N GLY A 217 -15.63 10.15 -23.57
CA GLY A 217 -14.89 11.25 -22.94
C GLY A 217 -15.31 12.66 -23.35
N ASP A 218 -15.36 13.53 -22.35
CA ASP A 218 -15.34 14.98 -22.51
C ASP A 218 -13.93 15.44 -22.91
N GLY A 219 -13.84 16.13 -24.05
CA GLY A 219 -12.60 16.63 -24.66
C GLY A 219 -11.88 17.75 -23.88
N GLY A 220 -12.30 18.06 -22.65
CA GLY A 220 -11.66 19.04 -21.78
C GLY A 220 -10.23 18.67 -21.36
N ASN A 221 -9.98 17.40 -21.04
CA ASN A 221 -8.66 16.94 -20.59
C ASN A 221 -7.61 16.99 -21.70
N GLN A 222 -8.01 16.73 -22.94
CA GLN A 222 -7.13 16.83 -24.11
C GLN A 222 -6.67 18.28 -24.33
N ARG A 223 -7.59 19.25 -24.18
CA ARG A 223 -7.28 20.69 -24.32
C ARG A 223 -6.33 21.20 -23.24
N ALA A 224 -6.50 20.76 -21.99
CA ALA A 224 -5.61 21.17 -20.90
C ALA A 224 -4.18 20.62 -21.07
N LEU A 225 -4.05 19.38 -21.55
CA LEU A 225 -2.76 18.75 -21.87
C LEU A 225 -2.06 19.40 -23.06
N GLU A 226 -2.80 19.83 -24.07
CA GLU A 226 -2.25 20.57 -25.22
C GLU A 226 -1.78 21.98 -24.82
N ALA A 227 -2.52 22.68 -23.94
CA ALA A 227 -2.11 23.99 -23.43
C ALA A 227 -0.81 23.93 -22.62
N LEU A 228 -0.66 22.93 -21.74
CA LEU A 228 0.56 22.74 -20.94
C LEU A 228 1.77 22.32 -21.79
N ARG A 229 1.54 21.55 -22.88
CA ARG A 229 2.61 21.21 -23.83
C ARG A 229 3.06 22.43 -24.62
N ALA A 230 2.14 23.28 -25.06
CA ALA A 230 2.44 24.52 -25.76
C ALA A 230 3.22 25.52 -24.89
N GLU A 231 2.84 25.65 -23.60
CA GLU A 231 3.55 26.51 -22.65
C GLU A 231 4.99 26.03 -22.41
N LYS A 232 5.19 24.71 -22.31
CA LYS A 232 6.52 24.12 -22.13
C LYS A 232 7.40 24.23 -23.37
N GLN A 233 6.83 24.21 -24.58
CA GLN A 233 7.56 24.45 -25.82
C GLN A 233 7.94 25.93 -25.99
N ALA A 234 7.03 26.85 -25.66
CA ALA A 234 7.32 28.29 -25.69
C ALA A 234 8.42 28.69 -24.69
N ALA A 235 8.45 28.06 -23.50
CA ALA A 235 9.52 28.27 -22.52
C ALA A 235 10.88 27.72 -22.99
N ALA A 236 10.90 26.67 -23.82
CA ALA A 236 12.13 26.09 -24.35
C ALA A 236 12.70 26.87 -25.54
N GLU A 237 11.85 27.56 -26.30
CA GLU A 237 12.25 28.38 -27.46
C GLU A 237 12.68 29.81 -27.07
N GLY A 238 12.32 30.26 -25.86
CA GLY A 238 12.67 31.60 -25.34
C GLY A 238 14.07 31.71 -24.73
N ASP A 239 14.79 30.59 -24.53
CA ASP A 239 16.12 30.55 -23.90
C ASP A 239 17.29 30.50 -24.92
N THR A 240 16.99 30.68 -26.21
CA THR A 240 17.99 30.85 -27.28
C THR A 240 17.82 32.21 -27.95
N HIS A 241 18.15 33.29 -27.25
CA HIS A 241 18.60 34.52 -27.90
C HIS A 241 19.56 35.34 -27.06
#